data_AF-A0A3D5ZLB6-F1
#
_entry.id   AF-A0A3D5ZLB6-F1
#
_cell.length_a   1.000
_cell.length_b   1.000
_cell.length_c   1.000
_cell.angle_alpha   90.00
_cell.angle_beta   90.00
_cell.angle_gamma   90.00
#
_symmetry.space_group_name_H-M   'P 1'
#
loop_
_entity.id
_entity.type
_entity.pdbx_description
1 polymer ?
#
loop_
_entity_poly.entity_id
_entity_poly.type
_entity_poly.pdbx_seq_one_letter_code
_entity_poly.pdbx_strand_id
1 'polypeptide(L)'
;MNKNILSYSAKWFVIVALAAVLLWAFVFDNITKPADTETISLFLTAEASDSTKIKERMAMDGITTSVVTAAETDTYYSVQFTTTALMTCDLVVMNVKQMPEAHADLQFAPLGTDLLTKYGLDETKLTLVRSEGTAYGIVVYDKEHGINLLDGLARFDESKVYCIAVNVTRPNAAPFSEAKQTTDNAFAALAKLLSDS
;
A
#
# COMPACT_ATOMS: atom_id res chain seq x y z
N MET A 1 27.45 -24.47 56.45
CA MET A 1 27.03 -23.09 56.09
C MET A 1 27.08 -22.90 54.57
N ASN A 2 26.31 -23.68 53.78
CA ASN A 2 26.37 -23.66 52.29
C ASN A 2 25.00 -23.74 51.58
N LYS A 3 23.88 -23.93 52.31
CA LYS A 3 22.54 -24.04 51.72
C LYS A 3 21.90 -22.68 51.39
N ASN A 4 22.36 -21.60 52.00
CA ASN A 4 21.79 -20.26 51.79
C ASN A 4 22.39 -19.52 50.59
N ILE A 5 23.67 -19.73 50.26
CA ILE A 5 24.31 -19.06 49.13
C ILE A 5 23.74 -19.59 47.81
N LEU A 6 23.56 -20.91 47.66
CA LEU A 6 22.97 -21.48 46.44
C LEU A 6 21.52 -21.00 46.20
N SER A 7 20.72 -20.90 47.27
CA SER A 7 19.34 -20.40 47.18
C SER A 7 19.30 -18.90 46.83
N TYR A 8 20.22 -18.11 47.39
CA TYR A 8 20.33 -16.68 47.09
C TYR A 8 20.78 -16.46 45.64
N SER A 9 21.82 -17.17 45.20
CA SER A 9 22.33 -17.12 43.82
C SER A 9 21.29 -17.61 42.81
N ALA A 10 20.50 -18.64 43.14
CA ALA A 10 19.42 -19.11 42.27
C ALA A 10 18.31 -18.07 42.10
N LYS A 11 17.93 -17.35 43.16
CA LYS A 11 16.94 -16.26 43.06
C LYS A 11 17.44 -15.12 42.18
N TRP A 12 18.70 -14.72 42.33
CA TRP A 12 19.29 -13.69 41.47
C TRP A 12 19.44 -14.15 40.02
N PHE A 13 19.81 -15.41 39.80
CA PHE A 13 19.86 -15.99 38.46
C PHE A 13 18.49 -16.00 37.78
N VAL A 14 17.43 -16.38 38.51
CA VAL A 14 16.05 -16.32 37.98
C VAL A 14 15.65 -14.90 37.63
N ILE A 15 15.96 -13.91 38.47
CA ILE A 15 15.65 -12.50 38.21
C ILE A 15 16.41 -11.99 36.97
N VAL A 16 17.71 -12.30 36.85
CA VAL A 16 18.54 -11.91 35.69
C VAL A 16 18.06 -12.60 34.42
N ALA A 17 17.69 -13.88 34.49
CA ALA A 17 17.12 -14.60 33.35
C ALA A 17 15.78 -14.00 32.92
N LEU A 18 14.90 -13.64 33.88
CA LEU A 18 13.62 -13.00 33.58
C LEU A 18 13.81 -11.62 32.95
N ALA A 19 14.74 -10.83 33.48
CA ALA A 19 15.10 -9.53 32.94
C ALA A 19 15.68 -9.66 31.52
N ALA A 20 16.53 -10.65 31.27
CA ALA A 20 17.05 -10.92 29.94
C ALA A 20 15.95 -11.32 28.95
N VAL A 21 15.01 -12.17 29.35
CA VAL A 21 13.86 -12.55 28.51
C VAL A 21 12.98 -11.34 28.19
N LEU A 22 12.70 -10.48 29.16
CA LEU A 22 11.93 -9.24 28.94
C LEU A 22 12.66 -8.27 28.03
N LEU A 23 13.98 -8.14 28.20
CA LEU A 23 14.81 -7.29 27.36
C LEU A 23 14.84 -7.82 25.93
N TRP A 24 15.02 -9.13 25.74
CA TRP A 24 14.98 -9.75 24.42
C TRP A 24 13.60 -9.67 23.77
N ALA A 25 12.51 -9.88 24.53
CA ALA A 25 11.15 -9.69 24.01
C ALA A 25 10.93 -8.25 23.54
N PHE A 26 11.38 -7.25 24.30
CA PHE A 26 11.33 -5.84 23.92
C PHE A 26 12.18 -5.51 22.69
N VAL A 27 13.39 -6.07 22.62
CA VAL A 27 14.30 -5.91 21.48
C VAL A 27 13.71 -6.55 20.23
N PHE A 28 13.18 -7.77 20.31
CA PHE A 28 12.56 -8.44 19.16
C PHE A 28 11.29 -7.75 18.71
N ASP A 29 10.43 -7.29 19.63
CA ASP A 29 9.18 -6.62 19.25
C ASP A 29 9.43 -5.25 18.60
N ASN A 30 10.55 -4.58 18.91
CA ASN A 30 10.95 -3.30 18.29
C ASN A 30 11.85 -3.42 17.05
N ILE A 31 12.52 -4.56 16.83
CA ILE A 31 13.47 -4.72 15.71
C ILE A 31 12.89 -5.55 14.55
N THR A 32 11.83 -6.35 14.77
CA THR A 32 11.42 -7.36 13.77
C THR A 32 10.14 -7.06 12.99
N LYS A 33 9.34 -6.07 13.38
CA LYS A 33 8.14 -5.69 12.62
C LYS A 33 8.42 -4.39 11.86
N PRO A 34 8.33 -4.40 10.51
CA PRO A 34 8.36 -3.15 9.76
C PRO A 34 7.23 -2.26 10.26
N ALA A 35 7.48 -0.96 10.38
CA ALA A 35 6.45 0.00 10.74
C ALA A 35 5.35 0.00 9.66
N ASP A 36 4.13 0.42 10.02
CA ASP A 36 3.04 0.55 9.03
C ASP A 36 3.43 1.53 7.90
N THR A 37 4.26 2.53 8.22
CA THR A 37 4.84 3.47 7.25
C THR A 37 5.92 2.86 6.36
N GLU A 38 6.47 1.70 6.72
CA GLU A 38 7.48 0.96 5.95
C GLU A 38 6.86 -0.17 5.14
N THR A 39 5.56 -0.36 5.19
CA THR A 39 4.85 -1.35 4.37
C THR A 39 4.01 -0.65 3.34
N ILE A 40 4.20 -0.99 2.05
CA ILE A 40 3.36 -0.53 0.95
C ILE A 40 2.57 -1.70 0.38
N SER A 41 1.26 -1.56 0.39
CA SER A 41 0.32 -2.58 -0.07
C SER A 41 -0.46 -2.07 -1.28
N LEU A 42 -0.45 -2.83 -2.37
CA LEU A 42 -1.26 -2.62 -3.55
C LEU A 42 -2.42 -3.62 -3.58
N PHE A 43 -3.63 -3.11 -3.75
CA PHE A 43 -4.79 -3.91 -4.11
C PHE A 43 -5.05 -3.80 -5.62
N LEU A 44 -5.16 -4.93 -6.30
CA LEU A 44 -5.40 -5.02 -7.74
C LEU A 44 -6.73 -5.73 -8.01
N THR A 45 -7.76 -5.00 -8.48
CA THR A 45 -9.04 -5.59 -8.95
C THR A 45 -8.89 -6.19 -10.36
N ALA A 46 -7.82 -6.93 -10.59
CA ALA A 46 -7.46 -7.52 -11.88
C ALA A 46 -6.61 -8.76 -11.63
N GLU A 47 -6.42 -9.59 -12.65
CA GLU A 47 -5.54 -10.74 -12.55
C GLU A 47 -4.09 -10.24 -12.59
N ALA A 48 -3.29 -10.48 -11.54
CA ALA A 48 -1.85 -10.24 -11.63
C ALA A 48 -1.22 -11.26 -12.58
N SER A 49 -0.57 -10.78 -13.64
CA SER A 49 0.22 -11.66 -14.51
C SER A 49 1.47 -12.17 -13.79
N ASP A 50 2.09 -11.32 -12.95
CA ASP A 50 3.23 -11.67 -12.11
C ASP A 50 3.29 -10.74 -10.89
N SER A 51 2.82 -11.23 -9.74
CA SER A 51 2.82 -10.45 -8.50
C SER A 51 4.23 -10.19 -7.95
N THR A 52 5.23 -10.97 -8.35
CA THR A 52 6.63 -10.76 -7.95
C THR A 52 7.20 -9.55 -8.68
N LYS A 53 6.97 -9.44 -9.99
CA LYS A 53 7.39 -8.27 -10.77
C LYS A 53 6.71 -6.98 -10.31
N ILE A 54 5.44 -7.04 -9.94
CA ILE A 54 4.75 -5.88 -9.36
C ILE A 54 5.43 -5.43 -8.07
N LYS A 55 5.75 -6.37 -7.17
CA LYS A 55 6.48 -6.08 -5.92
C LYS A 55 7.86 -5.49 -6.20
N GLU A 56 8.62 -6.09 -7.11
CA GLU A 56 9.95 -5.61 -7.50
C GLU A 56 9.90 -4.18 -8.05
N ARG A 57 8.87 -3.85 -8.86
CA ARG A 57 8.71 -2.51 -9.42
C ARG A 57 8.36 -1.47 -8.34
N MET A 58 7.57 -1.86 -7.35
CA MET A 58 7.22 -1.01 -6.22
C MET A 58 8.31 -0.95 -5.14
N ALA A 59 9.31 -1.82 -5.18
CA ALA A 59 10.30 -1.97 -4.12
C ALA A 59 11.10 -0.70 -3.88
N MET A 60 11.32 -0.38 -2.61
CA MET A 60 12.11 0.74 -2.12
C MET A 60 12.99 0.26 -0.98
N ASP A 61 14.16 0.88 -0.81
CA ASP A 61 15.12 0.48 0.21
C ASP A 61 14.50 0.57 1.61
N GLY A 62 14.54 -0.54 2.34
CA GLY A 62 13.99 -0.63 3.69
C GLY A 62 12.46 -0.71 3.77
N ILE A 63 11.75 -0.81 2.64
CA ILE A 63 10.28 -0.85 2.60
C ILE A 63 9.80 -2.24 2.14
N THR A 64 8.85 -2.80 2.90
CA THR A 64 8.18 -4.06 2.57
C THR A 64 7.06 -3.81 1.58
N THR A 65 6.96 -4.62 0.51
CA THR A 65 5.89 -4.50 -0.49
C THR A 65 4.95 -5.70 -0.46
N SER A 66 3.64 -5.44 -0.47
CA SER A 66 2.58 -6.45 -0.56
C SER A 66 1.68 -6.18 -1.77
N VAL A 67 1.19 -7.24 -2.39
CA VAL A 67 0.25 -7.17 -3.51
C VAL A 67 -0.88 -8.16 -3.23
N VAL A 68 -2.10 -7.66 -3.22
CA VAL A 68 -3.32 -8.44 -3.04
C VAL A 68 -4.15 -8.29 -4.31
N THR A 69 -4.57 -9.41 -4.90
CA THR A 69 -5.34 -9.42 -6.15
C THR A 69 -6.70 -10.06 -5.94
N ALA A 70 -7.73 -9.47 -6.53
CA ALA A 70 -9.06 -10.05 -6.61
C ALA A 70 -9.65 -9.74 -7.99
N ALA A 71 -9.68 -10.71 -8.88
CA ALA A 71 -10.26 -10.51 -10.21
C ALA A 71 -11.79 -10.50 -10.10
N GLU A 72 -12.49 -9.68 -10.89
CA GLU A 72 -13.96 -9.66 -10.92
C GLU A 72 -14.58 -10.99 -11.38
N THR A 73 -13.80 -11.83 -12.06
CA THR A 73 -14.19 -13.19 -12.45
C THR A 73 -14.08 -14.20 -11.31
N ASP A 74 -13.42 -13.85 -10.19
CA ASP A 74 -13.44 -14.69 -9.00
C ASP A 74 -14.84 -14.63 -8.38
N THR A 75 -15.39 -15.80 -8.07
CA THR A 75 -16.73 -16.01 -7.49
C THR A 75 -16.97 -15.26 -6.17
N TYR A 76 -15.93 -14.64 -5.62
CA TYR A 76 -15.90 -13.92 -4.36
C TYR A 76 -15.76 -12.39 -4.50
N TYR A 77 -15.70 -11.84 -5.72
CA TYR A 77 -15.65 -10.40 -5.95
C TYR A 77 -16.94 -9.75 -5.40
N SER A 78 -16.82 -9.26 -4.18
CA SER A 78 -17.91 -8.72 -3.39
C SER A 78 -17.52 -7.32 -2.92
N VAL A 79 -18.53 -6.53 -2.56
CA VAL A 79 -18.36 -5.24 -1.88
C VAL A 79 -17.37 -5.31 -0.71
N GLN A 80 -17.20 -6.49 -0.08
CA GLN A 80 -16.20 -6.71 0.98
C GLN A 80 -14.76 -6.57 0.52
N PHE A 81 -14.43 -6.90 -0.73
CA PHE A 81 -13.07 -6.75 -1.26
C PHE A 81 -12.70 -5.29 -1.46
N THR A 82 -13.62 -4.48 -1.96
CA THR A 82 -13.43 -3.02 -2.08
C THR A 82 -13.27 -2.36 -0.72
N THR A 83 -14.11 -2.75 0.26
CA THR A 83 -13.97 -2.25 1.64
C THR A 83 -12.66 -2.69 2.30
N THR A 84 -12.23 -3.94 2.07
CA THR A 84 -10.95 -4.45 2.60
C THR A 84 -9.77 -3.74 1.97
N ALA A 85 -9.81 -3.52 0.66
CA ALA A 85 -8.79 -2.74 -0.07
C ALA A 85 -8.67 -1.33 0.50
N LEU A 86 -9.80 -0.66 0.71
CA LEU A 86 -9.84 0.67 1.32
C LEU A 86 -9.35 0.70 2.77
N MET A 87 -9.45 -0.39 3.53
CA MET A 87 -8.95 -0.40 4.91
C MET A 87 -7.48 -0.82 5.03
N THR A 88 -6.95 -1.57 4.06
CA THR A 88 -5.67 -2.29 4.23
C THR A 88 -4.59 -1.92 3.23
N CYS A 89 -4.94 -1.33 2.09
CA CYS A 89 -4.00 -1.07 1.00
C CYS A 89 -3.79 0.43 0.75
N ASP A 90 -2.54 0.79 0.46
CA ASP A 90 -2.09 2.15 0.19
C ASP A 90 -2.39 2.58 -1.24
N LEU A 91 -2.24 1.65 -2.18
CA LEU A 91 -2.61 1.82 -3.58
C LEU A 91 -3.78 0.90 -3.91
N VAL A 92 -4.76 1.42 -4.64
CA VAL A 92 -5.93 0.65 -5.05
C VAL A 92 -6.13 0.83 -6.55
N VAL A 93 -6.01 -0.26 -7.30
CA VAL A 93 -6.47 -0.34 -8.69
C VAL A 93 -7.90 -0.83 -8.68
N MET A 94 -8.80 -0.07 -9.29
CA MET A 94 -10.23 -0.36 -9.33
C MET A 94 -10.84 0.01 -10.69
N ASN A 95 -12.00 -0.56 -11.00
CA ASN A 95 -12.81 -0.09 -12.12
C ASN A 95 -13.23 1.37 -11.88
N VAL A 96 -13.09 2.25 -12.87
CA VAL A 96 -13.45 3.67 -12.77
C VAL A 96 -14.90 3.87 -12.32
N LYS A 97 -15.83 2.97 -12.72
CA LYS A 97 -17.25 3.03 -12.29
C LYS A 97 -17.46 2.78 -10.79
N GLN A 98 -16.47 2.23 -10.09
CA GLN A 98 -16.51 2.01 -8.64
C GLN A 98 -15.88 3.17 -7.86
N MET A 99 -15.25 4.12 -8.56
CA MET A 99 -14.70 5.30 -7.93
C MET A 99 -15.83 6.25 -7.53
N PRO A 100 -15.81 6.83 -6.31
CA PRO A 100 -16.83 7.77 -5.88
C PRO A 100 -16.95 8.98 -6.81
N GLU A 101 -18.15 9.26 -7.29
CA GLU A 101 -18.41 10.44 -8.13
C GLU A 101 -18.40 11.75 -7.31
N ALA A 102 -18.68 11.67 -6.01
CA ALA A 102 -18.63 12.77 -5.05
C ALA A 102 -17.90 12.35 -3.77
N HIS A 103 -17.31 13.32 -3.07
CA HIS A 103 -16.57 13.12 -1.82
C HIS A 103 -15.44 12.07 -1.90
N ALA A 104 -14.77 11.98 -3.05
CA ALA A 104 -13.63 11.10 -3.24
C ALA A 104 -12.44 11.47 -2.33
N ASP A 105 -12.38 12.71 -1.84
CA ASP A 105 -11.40 13.20 -0.86
C ASP A 105 -11.41 12.44 0.46
N LEU A 106 -12.55 11.82 0.83
CA LEU A 106 -12.66 11.00 2.05
C LEU A 106 -11.92 9.65 1.93
N GLN A 107 -11.59 9.22 0.72
CA GLN A 107 -11.01 7.90 0.44
C GLN A 107 -9.67 7.99 -0.30
N PHE A 108 -9.50 8.99 -1.15
CA PHE A 108 -8.37 9.08 -2.06
C PHE A 108 -7.69 10.44 -2.03
N ALA A 109 -6.37 10.40 -2.21
CA ALA A 109 -5.56 11.60 -2.19
C ALA A 109 -5.73 12.36 -3.51
N PRO A 110 -5.89 13.70 -3.46
CA PRO A 110 -5.98 14.49 -4.67
C PRO A 110 -4.65 14.46 -5.43
N LEU A 111 -4.72 14.18 -6.73
CA LEU A 111 -3.61 14.11 -7.66
C LEU A 111 -3.46 15.44 -8.40
N GLY A 112 -3.14 16.50 -7.65
CA GLY A 112 -2.86 17.81 -8.21
C GLY A 112 -1.56 17.85 -9.03
N THR A 113 -1.46 18.79 -9.97
CA THR A 113 -0.30 18.96 -10.87
C THR A 113 1.02 19.05 -10.12
N ASP A 114 1.07 19.81 -9.01
CA ASP A 114 2.28 19.97 -8.19
C ASP A 114 2.74 18.64 -7.58
N LEU A 115 1.78 17.81 -7.13
CA LEU A 115 2.05 16.51 -6.54
C LEU A 115 2.54 15.53 -7.60
N LEU A 116 1.88 15.46 -8.75
CA LEU A 116 2.30 14.62 -9.87
C LEU A 116 3.72 14.99 -10.33
N THR A 117 3.99 16.28 -10.49
CA THR A 117 5.30 16.80 -10.86
C THR A 117 6.38 16.43 -9.84
N LYS A 118 6.08 16.51 -8.53
CA LYS A 118 7.01 16.13 -7.45
C LYS A 118 7.51 14.68 -7.61
N TYR A 119 6.66 13.77 -8.06
CA TYR A 119 7.03 12.36 -8.26
C TYR A 119 7.36 11.99 -9.70
N GLY A 120 7.55 12.98 -10.58
CA GLY A 120 7.92 12.74 -11.98
C GLY A 120 6.80 12.12 -12.83
N LEU A 121 5.54 12.25 -12.41
CA LEU A 121 4.38 11.84 -13.18
C LEU A 121 3.94 13.00 -14.08
N ASP A 122 4.12 12.84 -15.38
CA ASP A 122 3.75 13.85 -16.38
C ASP A 122 2.23 13.83 -16.63
N GLU A 123 1.51 14.80 -16.06
CA GLU A 123 0.05 14.92 -16.20
C GLU A 123 -0.40 14.94 -17.68
N THR A 124 0.41 15.43 -18.61
CA THR A 124 0.04 15.50 -20.03
C THR A 124 -0.03 14.13 -20.72
N LYS A 125 0.59 13.11 -20.11
CA LYS A 125 0.60 11.73 -20.59
C LYS A 125 -0.38 10.84 -19.83
N LEU A 126 -1.06 11.38 -18.83
CA LEU A 126 -1.93 10.62 -17.94
C LEU A 126 -3.39 11.03 -18.17
N THR A 127 -4.26 10.03 -18.30
CA THR A 127 -5.70 10.25 -18.24
C THR A 127 -6.13 10.21 -16.78
N LEU A 128 -6.63 11.33 -16.26
CA LEU A 128 -7.03 11.47 -14.86
C LEU A 128 -8.53 11.26 -14.66
N VAL A 129 -8.88 10.52 -13.60
CA VAL A 129 -10.26 10.37 -13.13
C VAL A 129 -10.56 11.45 -12.11
N ARG A 130 -11.64 12.20 -12.34
CA ARG A 130 -12.01 13.37 -11.54
C ARG A 130 -13.33 13.16 -10.80
N SER A 131 -13.37 13.61 -9.56
CA SER A 131 -14.58 13.78 -8.73
C SER A 131 -14.65 15.24 -8.32
N GLU A 132 -15.82 15.87 -8.52
CA GLU A 132 -16.05 17.29 -8.21
C GLU A 132 -14.97 18.24 -8.80
N GLY A 133 -14.48 17.90 -10.00
CA GLY A 133 -13.44 18.65 -10.73
C GLY A 133 -12.00 18.37 -10.30
N THR A 134 -11.79 17.68 -9.18
CA THR A 134 -10.47 17.32 -8.65
C THR A 134 -10.06 15.92 -9.11
N ALA A 135 -8.80 15.74 -9.51
CA ALA A 135 -8.29 14.43 -9.91
C ALA A 135 -7.93 13.59 -8.68
N TYR A 136 -8.33 12.31 -8.68
CA TYR A 136 -8.08 11.38 -7.57
C TYR A 136 -7.53 10.03 -8.04
N GLY A 137 -7.57 9.75 -9.34
CA GLY A 137 -7.09 8.50 -9.91
C GLY A 137 -6.44 8.71 -11.26
N ILE A 138 -5.56 7.80 -11.64
CA ILE A 138 -4.91 7.74 -12.95
C ILE A 138 -5.44 6.51 -13.67
N VAL A 139 -5.96 6.65 -14.88
CA VAL A 139 -6.37 5.51 -15.71
C VAL A 139 -5.12 4.70 -16.06
N VAL A 140 -5.11 3.43 -15.65
CA VAL A 140 -4.02 2.47 -15.91
C VAL A 140 -4.37 1.50 -17.03
N TYR A 141 -5.66 1.34 -17.35
CA TYR A 141 -6.11 0.49 -18.45
C TYR A 141 -7.38 1.05 -19.10
N ASP A 142 -7.34 1.20 -20.41
CA ASP A 142 -8.47 1.55 -21.28
C ASP A 142 -8.21 1.01 -22.70
N LYS A 143 -8.94 -0.02 -23.09
CA LYS A 143 -8.78 -0.64 -24.42
C LYS A 143 -9.19 0.29 -25.56
N GLU A 144 -10.23 1.10 -25.39
CA GLU A 144 -10.76 1.97 -26.45
C GLU A 144 -9.78 3.09 -26.79
N HIS A 145 -9.09 3.60 -25.76
CA HIS A 145 -8.10 4.67 -25.90
C HIS A 145 -6.65 4.17 -25.98
N GLY A 146 -6.43 2.85 -25.98
CA GLY A 146 -5.10 2.22 -26.12
C GLY A 146 -4.19 2.40 -24.90
N ILE A 147 -4.75 2.60 -23.71
CA ILE A 147 -4.01 2.81 -22.46
C ILE A 147 -3.78 1.45 -21.79
N ASN A 148 -2.53 1.10 -21.52
CA ASN A 148 -2.17 -0.05 -20.69
C ASN A 148 -0.85 0.22 -19.94
N LEU A 149 -0.93 0.95 -18.83
CA LEU A 149 0.24 1.36 -18.03
C LEU A 149 0.81 0.22 -17.19
N LEU A 150 0.08 -0.88 -17.05
CA LEU A 150 0.50 -2.06 -16.29
C LEU A 150 0.67 -3.27 -17.21
N ASP A 151 1.06 -3.04 -18.46
CA ASP A 151 1.31 -4.11 -19.42
C ASP A 151 2.39 -5.08 -18.92
N GLY A 152 2.16 -6.38 -19.15
CA GLY A 152 2.99 -7.45 -18.62
C GLY A 152 2.98 -7.64 -17.09
N LEU A 153 2.32 -6.74 -16.34
CA LEU A 153 2.17 -6.82 -14.88
C LEU A 153 0.77 -7.31 -14.48
N ALA A 154 -0.27 -6.79 -15.13
CA ALA A 154 -1.66 -7.09 -14.84
C ALA A 154 -2.47 -7.39 -16.11
N ARG A 155 -3.50 -8.23 -15.98
CA ARG A 155 -4.49 -8.52 -17.02
C ARG A 155 -5.84 -7.98 -16.58
N PHE A 156 -6.39 -7.09 -17.38
CA PHE A 156 -7.65 -6.41 -17.14
C PHE A 156 -8.77 -6.99 -17.99
N ASP A 157 -10.00 -6.88 -17.50
CA ASP A 157 -11.19 -7.11 -18.33
C ASP A 157 -11.24 -6.04 -19.42
N GLU A 158 -11.15 -6.49 -20.68
CA GLU A 158 -11.13 -5.63 -21.86
C GLU A 158 -12.38 -4.78 -22.05
N SER A 159 -13.48 -5.10 -21.37
CA SER A 159 -14.75 -4.35 -21.44
C SER A 159 -14.83 -3.19 -20.44
N LYS A 160 -13.81 -3.00 -19.61
CA LYS A 160 -13.81 -2.05 -18.48
C LYS A 160 -12.61 -1.12 -18.53
N VAL A 161 -12.75 0.01 -17.83
CA VAL A 161 -11.68 0.99 -17.63
C VAL A 161 -11.25 0.91 -16.17
N TYR A 162 -9.95 0.83 -15.93
CA TYR A 162 -9.38 0.74 -14.59
C TYR A 162 -8.51 1.95 -14.29
N CYS A 163 -8.59 2.44 -13.05
CA CYS A 163 -7.73 3.48 -12.52
C CYS A 163 -6.99 3.00 -11.27
N ILE A 164 -5.86 3.65 -10.98
CA ILE A 164 -5.14 3.54 -9.72
C ILE A 164 -5.34 4.81 -8.90
N ALA A 165 -5.55 4.67 -7.59
CA ALA A 165 -5.68 5.77 -6.65
C ALA A 165 -4.86 5.52 -5.37
N VAL A 166 -4.46 6.60 -4.70
CA VAL A 166 -3.72 6.56 -3.43
C VAL A 166 -4.72 6.74 -2.29
N ASN A 167 -4.72 5.83 -1.32
CA ASN A 167 -5.68 5.80 -0.23
C ASN A 167 -5.25 6.69 0.96
N VAL A 168 -6.05 7.70 1.31
CA VAL A 168 -5.72 8.66 2.40
C VAL A 168 -5.83 8.05 3.79
N THR A 169 -6.61 6.98 3.93
CA THR A 169 -6.81 6.33 5.23
C THR A 169 -5.56 5.59 5.74
N ARG A 170 -4.54 5.47 4.88
CA ARG A 170 -3.29 4.79 5.18
C ARG A 170 -2.18 5.78 5.55
N PRO A 171 -1.22 5.39 6.40
CA PRO A 171 -0.15 6.28 6.86
C PRO A 171 0.83 6.72 5.75
N ASN A 172 0.87 6.02 4.61
CA ASN A 172 1.82 6.24 3.52
C ASN A 172 1.38 7.31 2.49
N ALA A 173 0.26 7.98 2.73
CA ALA A 173 -0.33 8.99 1.85
C ALA A 173 -0.03 10.44 2.29
N ALA A 174 1.07 10.71 2.99
CA ALA A 174 1.41 12.07 3.43
C ALA A 174 1.46 13.04 2.23
N PRO A 175 0.94 14.28 2.38
CA PRO A 175 0.42 14.90 3.60
C PRO A 175 -1.07 14.63 3.89
N PHE A 176 -1.74 13.80 3.09
CA PHE A 176 -3.20 13.62 3.15
C PHE A 176 -3.67 12.63 4.21
N SER A 177 -2.74 11.89 4.82
CA SER A 177 -3.06 10.93 5.86
C SER A 177 -3.38 11.60 7.20
N GLU A 178 -4.44 11.13 7.86
CA GLU A 178 -4.79 11.53 9.24
C GLU A 178 -3.99 10.77 10.32
N ALA A 179 -3.12 9.82 9.93
CA ALA A 179 -2.35 9.04 10.88
C ALA A 179 -1.28 9.88 11.61
N LYS A 180 -0.90 9.46 12.82
CA LYS A 180 0.07 10.18 13.67
C LYS A 180 1.50 10.16 13.12
N GLN A 181 1.87 9.07 12.45
CA GLN A 181 3.17 8.90 11.78
C GLN A 181 2.87 8.62 10.31
N THR A 182 3.45 9.43 9.42
CA THR A 182 3.13 9.38 8.00
C THR A 182 4.39 9.51 7.15
N THR A 183 4.33 8.93 5.96
CA THR A 183 5.35 9.02 4.91
C THR A 183 4.65 9.25 3.58
N ASP A 184 5.40 9.60 2.54
CA ASP A 184 4.90 9.75 1.18
C ASP A 184 5.21 8.53 0.29
N ASN A 185 5.50 7.39 0.93
CA ASN A 185 5.91 6.16 0.29
C ASN A 185 4.89 5.63 -0.74
N ALA A 186 3.59 5.87 -0.54
CA ALA A 186 2.57 5.43 -1.51
C ALA A 186 2.72 6.17 -2.85
N PHE A 187 3.04 7.46 -2.82
CA PHE A 187 3.26 8.24 -4.04
C PHE A 187 4.57 7.86 -4.73
N ALA A 188 5.63 7.59 -3.97
CA ALA A 188 6.88 7.09 -4.51
C ALA A 188 6.70 5.71 -5.17
N ALA A 189 5.94 4.81 -4.53
CA ALA A 189 5.61 3.51 -5.08
C ALA A 189 4.75 3.60 -6.35
N LEU A 190 3.75 4.51 -6.35
CA LEU A 190 2.92 4.79 -7.53
C LEU A 190 3.78 5.24 -8.71
N ALA A 191 4.67 6.21 -8.49
CA ALA A 191 5.54 6.71 -9.55
C ALA A 191 6.44 5.63 -10.13
N LYS A 192 7.07 4.81 -9.27
CA LYS A 192 7.87 3.66 -9.72
C LYS A 192 7.04 2.66 -10.51
N LEU A 193 5.84 2.33 -10.03
CA LEU A 193 4.95 1.38 -10.70
C LEU A 193 4.60 1.81 -12.13
N LEU A 194 4.45 3.12 -12.36
CA LEU A 194 4.08 3.71 -13.65
C LEU A 194 5.28 4.16 -14.51
N SER A 195 6.53 4.08 -14.01
CA SER A 195 7.69 4.75 -14.61
C SER A 195 8.26 4.16 -15.91
N ASP A 196 8.06 2.87 -16.21
CA ASP A 196 8.41 2.29 -17.52
C ASP A 196 7.15 1.82 -18.29
N SER A 197 6.16 2.70 -18.36
CA SER A 197 4.97 2.55 -19.20
C SER A 197 5.10 3.38 -20.48
#